data_AF-X1FKG5-F1
#
_entry.id   AF-X1FKG5-F1
#
_cell.length_a   1.000
_cell.length_b   1.000
_cell.length_c   1.000
_cell.angle_alpha   90.00
_cell.angle_beta   90.00
_cell.angle_gamma   90.00
#
_symmetry.space_group_name_H-M   'P 1'
#
loop_
_entity.id
_entity.type
_entity.pdbx_description
1 polymer ?
#
loop_
_entity_poly.entity_id
_entity_poly.type
_entity_poly.pdbx_seq_one_letter_code
_entity_poly.pdbx_strand_id
1 'polypeptide(L)'
;IRYPRFYDTALVLGTFYNGKMGVIDMSCPVGYGYDARVELLGSEGVMFVGDVKGKSLSYCTREKGINLPQYLSWGERFRDGYIAELQHFINSIIKNTSPLVSGEDGRRSLAAVIASNYSIQTGKKLRVTY
;
A
#
# COMPACT_ATOMS: atom_id res chain seq x y z
N ILE A 1 6.87 -25.50 11.47
CA ILE A 1 6.75 -24.06 11.16
C ILE A 1 6.20 -23.37 12.39
N ARG A 2 6.88 -22.33 12.92
CA ARG A 2 6.51 -21.66 14.19
C ARG A 2 5.19 -20.88 14.10
N TYR A 3 4.82 -20.42 12.91
CA TYR A 3 3.58 -19.68 12.63
C TYR A 3 2.94 -20.14 11.31
N PRO A 4 2.16 -21.24 11.29
CA PRO A 4 1.69 -21.86 10.05
C PRO A 4 0.65 -21.04 9.27
N ARG A 5 0.08 -19.99 9.88
CA ARG A 5 -0.87 -19.07 9.25
C ARG A 5 -0.30 -17.66 9.00
N PHE A 6 1.01 -17.49 9.20
CA PHE A 6 1.69 -16.25 8.90
C PHE A 6 2.23 -16.34 7.48
N TYR A 7 1.82 -15.38 6.65
CA TYR A 7 2.31 -15.21 5.29
C TYR A 7 3.19 -13.95 5.30
N ASP A 8 4.50 -14.12 5.11
CA ASP A 8 5.45 -13.01 4.99
C ASP A 8 5.42 -12.38 3.60
N THR A 9 4.96 -13.13 2.59
CA THR A 9 4.90 -12.73 1.19
C THR A 9 3.54 -13.10 0.61
N ALA A 10 2.90 -12.20 -0.13
CA ALA A 10 1.63 -12.45 -0.78
C ALA A 10 1.53 -11.73 -2.13
N LEU A 11 0.78 -12.33 -3.05
CA LEU A 11 0.36 -11.75 -4.31
C LEU A 11 -1.17 -11.85 -4.41
N VAL A 12 -1.83 -10.73 -4.64
CA VAL A 12 -3.28 -10.66 -4.83
C VAL A 12 -3.56 -10.08 -6.22
N LEU A 13 -4.20 -10.89 -7.08
CA LEU A 13 -4.70 -10.46 -8.38
C LEU A 13 -6.21 -10.28 -8.32
N GLY A 14 -6.68 -9.09 -8.67
CA GLY A 14 -8.09 -8.73 -8.65
C GLY A 14 -8.59 -8.23 -10.01
N THR A 15 -9.90 -8.35 -10.23
CA THR A 15 -10.61 -7.70 -11.34
C THR A 15 -11.62 -6.72 -10.75
N PHE A 16 -11.55 -5.46 -11.16
CA PHE A 16 -12.51 -4.43 -10.80
C PHE A 16 -13.84 -4.63 -11.54
N TYR A 17 -14.91 -3.99 -11.06
CA TYR A 17 -16.25 -4.10 -11.65
C TYR A 17 -16.31 -3.68 -13.13
N ASN A 18 -15.38 -2.84 -13.58
CA ASN A 18 -15.26 -2.36 -14.95
C ASN A 18 -14.27 -3.19 -15.80
N GLY A 19 -13.90 -4.39 -15.35
CA GLY A 19 -13.02 -5.30 -16.08
C GLY A 19 -11.52 -4.98 -15.99
N LYS A 20 -11.14 -3.85 -15.39
CA LYS A 20 -9.72 -3.52 -15.14
C LYS A 20 -9.12 -4.52 -14.16
N MET A 21 -7.82 -4.74 -14.26
CA MET A 21 -7.09 -5.63 -13.35
C MET A 21 -6.21 -4.82 -12.41
N GLY A 22 -5.95 -5.38 -11.24
CA GLY A 22 -5.04 -4.83 -10.25
C GLY A 22 -4.25 -5.96 -9.60
N VAL A 23 -2.99 -5.67 -9.28
CA VAL A 23 -2.10 -6.58 -8.56
C VAL A 23 -1.61 -5.86 -7.31
N ILE A 24 -1.59 -6.58 -6.19
CA ILE A 24 -0.92 -6.18 -4.96
C ILE A 24 0.08 -7.27 -4.64
N ASP A 25 1.37 -6.97 -4.71
CA ASP A 25 2.43 -7.78 -4.14
C ASP A 25 2.93 -7.15 -2.85
N MET A 26 3.24 -7.99 -1.87
CA MET A 26 3.78 -7.53 -0.59
C MET A 26 4.74 -8.55 0.00
N SER A 27 5.74 -8.04 0.72
CA SER A 27 6.67 -8.84 1.50
C SER A 27 7.02 -8.09 2.79
N CYS A 28 7.02 -8.77 3.94
CA CYS A 28 7.44 -8.20 5.21
C CYS A 28 7.90 -9.30 6.18
N PRO A 29 9.13 -9.21 6.73
CA PRO A 29 10.12 -8.15 6.53
C PRO A 29 10.95 -8.32 5.24
N VAL A 30 11.43 -7.22 4.65
CA VAL A 30 12.31 -7.23 3.45
C VAL A 30 13.75 -6.77 3.73
N GLY A 31 14.02 -6.19 4.90
CA GLY A 31 15.37 -5.86 5.38
C GLY A 31 16.07 -4.65 4.75
N TYR A 32 15.64 -4.17 3.58
CA TYR A 32 16.28 -3.03 2.89
C TYR A 32 15.60 -1.68 3.13
N GLY A 33 14.37 -1.66 3.67
CA GLY A 33 13.60 -0.45 3.92
C GLY A 33 12.10 -0.67 3.91
N TYR A 34 11.34 0.42 3.80
CA TYR A 34 9.90 0.45 3.65
C TYR A 34 9.54 0.86 2.21
N ASP A 35 9.25 -0.14 1.37
CA ASP A 35 8.87 0.06 -0.04
C ASP A 35 7.35 0.12 -0.19
N ALA A 36 6.85 1.22 -0.75
CA ALA A 36 5.45 1.42 -1.08
C ALA A 36 5.34 2.21 -2.38
N ARG A 37 4.91 1.51 -3.44
CA ARG A 37 4.81 2.02 -4.80
C ARG A 37 3.48 1.64 -5.43
N VAL A 38 3.06 2.45 -6.38
CA VAL A 38 1.87 2.18 -7.22
C VAL A 38 2.22 2.46 -8.67
N GLU A 39 1.82 1.55 -9.55
CA GLU A 39 1.85 1.74 -11.00
C GLU A 39 0.41 1.80 -11.52
N LEU A 40 0.12 2.78 -12.36
CA LEU A 40 -1.15 2.91 -13.07
C LEU A 40 -0.89 2.95 -14.58
N LEU A 41 -1.22 1.87 -15.26
CA LEU A 41 -1.18 1.76 -16.71
C LEU A 41 -2.55 2.10 -17.31
N GLY A 42 -2.56 2.99 -18.31
CA GLY A 42 -3.73 3.38 -19.09
C GLY A 42 -3.44 3.39 -20.60
N SER A 43 -4.45 3.73 -21.41
CA SER A 43 -4.30 3.79 -22.88
C SER A 43 -3.30 4.84 -23.35
N GLU A 44 -3.20 5.94 -22.61
CA GLU A 44 -2.37 7.10 -22.97
C GLU A 44 -1.01 7.11 -22.26
N GLY A 45 -0.68 6.08 -21.48
CA GLY A 45 0.60 5.98 -20.81
C GLY A 45 0.54 5.37 -19.41
N VAL A 46 1.58 5.65 -18.63
CA VAL A 46 1.81 5.05 -17.32
C VAL A 46 2.20 6.11 -16.28
N MET A 47 1.73 5.93 -15.06
CA MET A 47 2.09 6.74 -13.90
C MET A 47 2.68 5.85 -12.81
N PHE A 48 3.83 6.28 -12.27
CA PHE A 48 4.49 5.65 -11.13
C PHE A 48 4.42 6.59 -9.93
N VAL A 49 3.95 6.07 -8.79
CA VAL A 49 3.85 6.81 -7.54
C VAL A 49 4.70 6.12 -6.49
N GLY A 50 5.66 6.87 -5.93
CA GLY A 50 6.61 6.36 -4.95
C GLY A 50 7.90 5.84 -5.57
N ASP A 51 8.92 5.70 -4.71
CA ASP A 51 10.25 5.20 -5.04
C ASP A 51 10.78 4.50 -3.77
N VAL A 52 11.72 3.57 -3.95
CA VAL A 52 12.51 2.99 -2.86
C VAL A 52 13.41 4.07 -2.25
N LYS A 53 13.94 4.98 -3.09
CA LYS A 53 14.73 6.15 -2.67
C LYS A 53 13.92 7.07 -1.77
N GLY A 54 14.31 7.16 -0.50
CA GLY A 54 13.59 7.91 0.53
C GLY A 54 14.09 9.31 0.81
N LYS A 55 15.23 9.70 0.26
CA LYS A 55 15.82 11.04 0.42
C LYS A 55 16.30 11.55 -0.93
N SER A 56 16.22 12.86 -1.16
CA SER A 56 16.80 13.47 -2.38
C SER A 56 18.33 13.34 -2.44
N LEU A 57 18.98 13.16 -1.29
CA LEU A 57 20.42 12.94 -1.15
C LEU A 57 20.84 11.61 -1.77
N SER A 58 21.94 11.64 -2.51
CA SER A 58 22.75 10.49 -2.87
C SER A 58 24.19 10.78 -2.51
N TYR A 59 24.93 9.78 -2.05
CA TYR A 59 26.35 9.93 -1.75
C TYR A 59 27.15 8.74 -2.28
N CYS A 60 28.45 8.93 -2.49
CA CYS A 60 29.33 7.89 -3.01
C CYS A 60 30.55 7.74 -2.10
N THR A 61 30.91 6.50 -1.76
CA THR A 61 32.15 6.19 -1.03
C THR A 61 32.90 5.06 -1.72
N ARG A 62 34.22 4.97 -1.49
CA ARG A 62 35.05 3.89 -2.05
C ARG A 62 34.55 2.49 -1.66
N GLU A 63 34.02 2.34 -0.45
CA GLU A 63 33.60 1.05 0.09
C GLU A 63 32.19 0.63 -0.36
N LYS A 64 31.28 1.59 -0.54
CA LYS A 64 29.86 1.31 -0.75
C LYS A 64 29.34 1.74 -2.13
N GLY A 65 30.19 2.36 -2.96
CA GLY A 65 29.76 2.94 -4.23
C GLY A 65 28.67 4.01 -4.02
N ILE A 66 27.77 4.14 -5.00
CA ILE A 66 26.62 5.05 -4.92
C ILE A 66 25.59 4.48 -3.94
N ASN A 67 25.19 5.30 -2.97
CA ASN A 67 24.16 4.98 -1.98
C ASN A 67 22.97 5.91 -2.15
N LEU A 68 21.78 5.30 -2.11
CA LEU A 68 20.48 5.96 -2.12
C LEU A 68 19.80 5.61 -0.79
N PRO A 69 19.70 6.53 0.17
CA PRO A 69 19.03 6.25 1.44
C PRO A 69 17.54 5.97 1.22
N GLN A 70 17.06 4.87 1.78
CA GLN A 70 15.66 4.45 1.68
C GLN A 70 14.86 4.96 2.90
N TYR A 71 13.52 4.89 2.82
CA TYR A 71 12.70 5.05 4.03
C TYR A 71 12.89 3.84 4.94
N LEU A 72 13.10 4.07 6.24
CA LEU A 72 13.30 2.96 7.20
C LEU A 72 12.00 2.51 7.87
N SER A 73 10.96 3.35 7.84
CA SER A 73 9.66 3.04 8.44
C SER A 73 8.51 3.71 7.69
N TRP A 74 7.30 3.17 7.89
CA TRP A 74 6.06 3.79 7.39
C TRP A 74 5.82 5.18 8.00
N GLY A 75 6.23 5.39 9.25
CA GLY A 75 6.08 6.67 9.95
C GLY A 75 6.87 7.79 9.26
N GLU A 76 8.08 7.50 8.81
CA GLU A 76 8.85 8.45 8.00
C GLU A 76 8.26 8.62 6.60
N ARG A 77 7.88 7.51 5.96
CA ARG A 77 7.36 7.51 4.58
C ARG A 77 6.06 8.28 4.42
N PHE A 78 5.17 8.19 5.39
CA PHE A 78 3.82 8.73 5.35
C PHE A 78 3.60 9.88 6.34
N ARG A 79 4.67 10.47 6.89
CA ARG A 79 4.59 11.58 7.85
C ARG A 79 3.62 12.67 7.39
N ASP A 80 3.80 13.16 6.17
CA ASP A 80 2.98 14.25 5.64
C ASP A 80 1.53 13.80 5.38
N GLY A 81 1.34 12.52 5.03
CA GLY A 81 0.03 11.89 4.91
C GLY A 81 -0.72 11.87 6.24
N TYR A 82 -0.08 11.48 7.34
CA TYR A 82 -0.67 11.50 8.68
C TYR A 82 -1.02 12.92 9.14
N ILE A 83 -0.17 13.90 8.84
CA ILE A 83 -0.45 15.31 9.13
C ILE A 83 -1.68 15.79 8.35
N ALA A 84 -1.73 15.52 7.04
CA ALA A 84 -2.84 15.90 6.18
C ALA A 84 -4.16 15.21 6.58
N GLU A 85 -4.11 13.93 6.92
CA GLU A 85 -5.27 13.17 7.41
C GLU A 85 -5.83 13.79 8.69
N LEU A 86 -4.97 14.09 9.68
CA LEU A 86 -5.41 14.68 10.93
C LEU A 86 -5.98 16.09 10.74
N GLN A 87 -5.34 16.91 9.90
CA GLN A 87 -5.86 18.22 9.51
C GLN A 87 -7.23 18.12 8.84
N HIS A 88 -7.41 17.17 7.91
CA HIS A 88 -8.69 16.92 7.25
C HIS A 88 -9.78 16.52 8.25
N PHE A 89 -9.46 15.62 9.18
CA PHE A 89 -10.37 15.19 10.22
C PHE A 89 -10.81 16.34 11.12
N ILE A 90 -9.87 17.13 11.64
CA ILE A 90 -10.16 18.32 12.46
C ILE A 90 -11.02 19.33 11.68
N ASN A 91 -10.67 19.60 10.43
CA ASN A 91 -11.45 20.50 9.57
C ASN A 91 -12.87 20.01 9.34
N SER A 92 -13.06 18.70 9.19
CA SER A 92 -14.39 18.10 9.00
C SER A 92 -15.28 18.32 10.23
N ILE A 93 -14.71 18.24 11.43
CA ILE A 93 -15.40 18.54 12.69
C ILE A 93 -15.76 20.02 12.75
N ILE A 94 -14.78 20.92 12.56
CA ILE A 94 -14.99 22.37 12.69
C ILE A 94 -16.05 22.87 11.70
N LYS A 95 -16.01 22.38 10.46
CA LYS A 95 -16.90 22.81 9.38
C LYS A 95 -18.22 22.04 9.34
N ASN A 96 -18.39 21.06 10.23
CA ASN A 96 -19.53 20.15 10.23
C ASN A 96 -19.78 19.50 8.85
N THR A 97 -18.71 19.00 8.22
CA THR A 97 -18.77 18.32 6.91
C THR A 97 -18.45 16.84 7.07
N SER A 98 -19.00 16.00 6.21
CA SER A 98 -18.64 14.59 6.16
C SER A 98 -17.17 14.41 5.76
N PRO A 99 -16.41 13.52 6.43
CA PRO A 99 -15.04 13.22 6.03
C PRO A 99 -15.00 12.50 4.68
N LEU A 100 -13.90 12.68 3.93
CA LEU A 100 -13.68 12.02 2.63
C LEU A 100 -13.58 10.49 2.75
N VAL A 101 -13.10 10.00 3.90
CA VAL A 101 -12.98 8.58 4.22
C VAL A 101 -13.93 8.27 5.36
N SER A 102 -14.73 7.22 5.19
CA SER A 102 -15.79 6.82 6.10
C SER A 102 -15.60 5.39 6.60
N GLY A 103 -16.47 4.95 7.52
CA GLY A 103 -16.51 3.54 7.94
C GLY A 103 -16.82 2.57 6.79
N GLU A 104 -17.53 3.02 5.75
CA GLU A 104 -17.84 2.18 4.59
C GLU A 104 -16.59 1.84 3.78
N ASP A 105 -15.65 2.78 3.66
CA ASP A 105 -14.37 2.54 2.97
C ASP A 105 -13.53 1.49 3.71
N GLY A 106 -13.55 1.54 5.05
CA GLY A 106 -12.95 0.51 5.91
C GLY A 106 -13.61 -0.86 5.72
N ARG A 107 -14.95 -0.91 5.69
CA ARG A 107 -15.73 -2.15 5.49
C ARG A 107 -15.42 -2.82 4.15
N ARG A 108 -15.36 -2.03 3.08
CA ARG A 108 -15.01 -2.47 1.71
C ARG A 108 -13.60 -3.02 1.64
N SER A 109 -12.65 -2.33 2.29
CA SER A 109 -11.25 -2.76 2.36
C SER A 109 -11.11 -4.09 3.11
N LEU A 110 -11.80 -4.23 4.25
CA LEU A 110 -11.81 -5.47 5.02
C LEU A 110 -12.42 -6.64 4.23
N ALA A 111 -13.50 -6.42 3.48
CA ALA A 111 -14.10 -7.45 2.64
C ALA A 111 -13.11 -8.00 1.59
N ALA A 112 -12.29 -7.14 0.98
CA ALA A 112 -11.25 -7.56 0.05
C ALA A 112 -10.16 -8.41 0.73
N VAL A 113 -9.76 -8.06 1.96
CA VAL A 113 -8.79 -8.83 2.76
C VAL A 113 -9.33 -10.21 3.13
N ILE A 114 -10.59 -10.29 3.58
CA ILE A 114 -11.24 -11.57 3.93
C ILE A 114 -11.31 -12.48 2.69
N ALA A 115 -11.74 -11.94 1.55
CA ALA A 115 -11.80 -12.70 0.31
C ALA A 115 -10.41 -13.19 -0.13
N SER A 116 -9.38 -12.34 -0.03
CA SER A 116 -8.01 -12.72 -0.38
C SER A 116 -7.48 -13.85 0.51
N ASN A 117 -7.73 -13.79 1.83
CA ASN A 117 -7.34 -14.85 2.76
C ASN A 117 -8.06 -16.17 2.48
N TYR A 118 -9.35 -16.13 2.13
CA TYR A 118 -10.08 -17.35 1.76
C TYR A 118 -9.61 -17.90 0.39
N SER A 119 -9.22 -17.02 -0.54
CA SER A 119 -8.61 -17.42 -1.82
C SER A 119 -7.29 -18.16 -1.59
N ILE A 120 -6.45 -17.69 -0.66
CA ILE A 120 -5.18 -18.37 -0.29
C ILE A 120 -5.46 -19.80 0.22
N GLN A 121 -6.48 -19.97 1.05
CA GLN A 121 -6.81 -21.28 1.64
C GLN A 121 -7.42 -22.26 0.63
N THR A 122 -8.21 -21.76 -0.31
CA THR A 122 -9.01 -22.60 -1.21
C THR A 122 -8.43 -22.72 -2.62
N GLY A 123 -7.49 -21.86 -3.00
CA GLY A 123 -6.98 -21.76 -4.36
C GLY A 123 -8.00 -21.24 -5.38
N LYS A 124 -9.12 -20.66 -4.93
CA LYS A 124 -10.23 -20.24 -5.81
C LYS A 124 -10.32 -18.71 -5.91
N LYS A 125 -10.61 -18.22 -7.12
CA LYS A 125 -11.04 -16.84 -7.33
C LYS A 125 -12.36 -16.59 -6.62
N LEU A 126 -12.43 -15.52 -5.82
CA LEU A 126 -13.64 -15.10 -5.11
C LEU A 126 -14.14 -13.76 -5.58
N ARG A 127 -15.47 -13.59 -5.50
CA ARG A 127 -16.10 -12.28 -5.62
C ARG A 127 -16.06 -11.59 -4.26
N VAL A 128 -15.60 -10.35 -4.23
CA VAL A 128 -15.65 -9.52 -3.02
C VAL A 128 -17.09 -9.03 -2.82
N THR A 129 -17.65 -9.25 -1.63
CA THR A 129 -18.98 -8.81 -1.23
C THR A 129 -18.89 -8.05 0.09
N TYR A 130 -19.50 -6.88 0.16
CA TYR A 130 -19.60 -6.07 1.37
C TYR A 130 -21.05 -5.61 1.56
#